data_AF-A0A4S2UXR9-F1
#
_entry.id   AF-A0A4S2UXR9-F1
#
_cell.length_a   1.000
_cell.length_b   1.000
_cell.length_c   1.000
_cell.angle_alpha   90.00
_cell.angle_beta   90.00
_cell.angle_gamma   90.00
#
_symmetry.space_group_name_H-M   'P 1'
#
loop_
_entity.id
_entity.type
_entity.pdbx_description
1 polymer ?
#
loop_
_entity_poly.entity_id
_entity_poly.type
_entity_poly.pdbx_seq_one_letter_code
_entity_poly.pdbx_strand_id
1 'polypeptide(L)'
;MTEWDAFEEGLAEQLSSLGAGSVLIVRETGRTGRYAQFLQSDEGLGAELVGDHHLDPALRAGETGSRLIAEAGWQPPQDTVYGHNWAVELPWPSPSDAYRALAAMTVTGLRDGLRIAGPQALVYEAWDGRRGNRPLVLPLLGLMPED
;
A
#
# COMPACT_ATOMS: atom_id res chain seq x y z
N MET A 1 -17.26 -13.16 -1.98
CA MET A 1 -15.86 -12.87 -1.63
C MET A 1 -15.06 -12.92 -2.91
N THR A 2 -14.54 -11.78 -3.33
CA THR A 2 -13.66 -11.64 -4.49
C THR A 2 -12.20 -11.84 -4.08
N GLU A 3 -11.28 -11.98 -5.03
CA GLU A 3 -9.84 -12.01 -4.73
C GLU A 3 -9.37 -10.72 -4.05
N TRP A 4 -9.96 -9.57 -4.40
CA TRP A 4 -9.68 -8.30 -3.74
C TRP A 4 -10.16 -8.29 -2.28
N ASP A 5 -11.31 -8.91 -1.99
CA ASP A 5 -11.83 -9.00 -0.61
C ASP A 5 -10.85 -9.84 0.25
N ALA A 6 -10.33 -10.94 -0.28
CA ALA A 6 -9.36 -11.78 0.42
C ALA A 6 -8.02 -11.06 0.64
N PHE A 7 -7.53 -10.32 -0.37
CA PHE A 7 -6.34 -9.49 -0.23
C PHE A 7 -6.54 -8.37 0.80
N GLU A 8 -7.70 -7.71 0.83
CA GLU A 8 -8.03 -6.66 1.79
C GLU A 8 -8.00 -7.19 3.24
N GLU A 9 -8.68 -8.30 3.50
CA GLU A 9 -8.72 -8.93 4.82
C GLU A 9 -7.31 -9.35 5.27
N GLY A 10 -6.55 -9.99 4.38
CA GLY A 10 -5.17 -10.41 4.62
C GLY A 10 -4.22 -9.26 4.89
N LEU A 11 -4.34 -8.17 4.13
CA LEU A 11 -3.56 -6.95 4.34
C LEU A 11 -3.86 -6.32 5.70
N ALA A 12 -5.13 -6.18 6.09
CA ALA A 12 -5.50 -5.63 7.38
C ALA A 12 -4.90 -6.43 8.54
N GLU A 13 -4.97 -7.77 8.47
CA GLU A 13 -4.41 -8.64 9.49
C GLU A 13 -2.87 -8.53 9.55
N GLN A 14 -2.19 -8.53 8.41
CA GLN A 14 -0.73 -8.40 8.36
C GLN A 14 -0.26 -7.06 8.92
N LEU A 15 -0.87 -5.95 8.48
CA LEU A 15 -0.51 -4.60 8.95
C LEU A 15 -0.67 -4.49 10.47
N SER A 16 -1.73 -5.07 11.05
CA SER A 16 -1.93 -5.06 12.50
C SER A 16 -0.88 -5.84 13.29
N SER A 17 -0.13 -6.74 12.63
CA SER A 17 0.87 -7.61 13.24
C SER A 17 2.31 -7.14 13.03
N LEU A 18 2.52 -6.10 12.20
CA LEU A 18 3.85 -5.58 11.92
C LEU A 18 4.49 -4.99 13.19
N GLY A 19 5.76 -5.33 13.40
CA GLY A 19 6.58 -4.72 14.45
C GLY A 19 7.19 -3.40 13.98
N ALA A 20 7.56 -2.54 14.92
CA ALA A 20 8.34 -1.34 14.61
C ALA A 20 9.64 -1.67 13.85
N GLY A 21 9.91 -0.94 12.78
CA GLY A 21 10.97 -1.20 11.82
C GLY A 21 10.55 -2.01 10.59
N SER A 22 9.33 -2.54 10.56
CA SER A 22 8.85 -3.32 9.40
C SER A 22 8.55 -2.41 8.21
N VAL A 23 9.02 -2.83 7.05
CA VAL A 23 8.66 -2.25 5.76
C VAL A 23 7.93 -3.31 4.95
N LEU A 24 6.83 -2.90 4.30
CA LEU A 24 6.11 -3.70 3.31
C LEU A 24 5.91 -2.84 2.06
N ILE A 25 6.27 -3.37 0.90
CA ILE A 25 5.93 -2.79 -0.39
C ILE A 25 5.09 -3.82 -1.14
N VAL A 26 3.88 -3.43 -1.55
CA VAL A 26 3.04 -4.17 -2.47
C VAL A 26 3.08 -3.47 -3.81
N ARG A 27 3.55 -4.16 -4.86
CA ARG A 27 3.70 -3.55 -6.18
C ARG A 27 3.14 -4.43 -7.28
N GLU A 28 2.73 -3.79 -8.37
CA GLU A 28 2.36 -4.50 -9.58
C GLU A 28 3.62 -5.06 -10.27
N THR A 29 3.52 -6.31 -10.72
CA THR A 29 4.56 -7.01 -11.46
C THR A 29 4.94 -6.28 -12.75
N GLY A 30 6.21 -6.44 -13.15
CA GLY A 30 6.77 -5.73 -14.28
C GLY A 30 7.26 -4.33 -13.93
N ARG A 31 7.59 -3.52 -14.95
CA ARG A 31 8.17 -2.18 -14.76
C ARG A 31 7.12 -1.08 -14.84
N THR A 32 6.05 -1.19 -14.05
CA THR A 32 4.92 -0.25 -14.11
C THR A 32 5.07 0.91 -13.13
N GLY A 33 5.82 0.72 -12.05
CA GLY A 33 5.97 1.70 -10.98
C GLY A 33 4.73 1.86 -10.10
N ARG A 34 3.69 1.05 -10.29
CA ARG A 34 2.47 1.09 -9.45
C ARG A 34 2.67 0.31 -8.15
N TYR A 35 2.57 0.98 -7.01
CA TYR A 35 2.77 0.37 -5.69
C TYR A 35 1.99 1.07 -4.58
N ALA A 36 1.83 0.35 -3.47
CA ALA A 36 1.57 0.88 -2.14
C ALA A 36 2.70 0.43 -1.19
N GLN A 37 3.13 1.29 -0.27
CA GLN A 37 4.15 0.96 0.72
C GLN A 37 3.68 1.32 2.12
N PHE A 38 4.23 0.61 3.10
CA PHE A 38 3.89 0.73 4.50
C PHE A 38 5.18 0.68 5.32
N LEU A 39 5.32 1.63 6.24
CA LEU A 39 6.40 1.70 7.20
C LEU A 39 5.80 1.74 8.60
N GLN A 40 6.02 0.66 9.36
CA GLN A 40 5.71 0.63 10.78
C GLN A 40 6.90 1.18 11.55
N SER A 41 6.74 2.33 12.21
CA SER A 41 7.72 2.93 13.11
C SER A 41 7.30 2.76 14.57
N ASP A 42 8.06 3.38 15.50
CA ASP A 42 7.63 3.49 16.91
C ASP A 42 6.51 4.53 17.10
N GLU A 43 6.27 5.40 16.12
CA GLU A 43 5.30 6.50 16.22
C GLU A 43 3.96 6.12 15.58
N GLY A 44 3.99 5.26 14.57
CA GLY A 44 2.82 4.98 13.76
C GLY A 44 3.11 4.06 12.57
N LEU A 45 2.06 3.81 11.81
CA LEU A 45 2.15 3.21 10.49
C LEU A 45 1.98 4.33 9.46
N GLY A 46 3.04 4.66 8.73
CA GLY A 46 2.96 5.49 7.54
C GLY A 46 2.65 4.63 6.33
N ALA A 47 1.69 5.03 5.51
CA ALA A 47 1.37 4.37 4.27
C ALA A 47 1.43 5.37 3.11
N GLU A 48 1.96 4.91 1.98
CA GLU A 48 1.99 5.68 0.75
C GLU A 48 1.44 4.87 -0.42
N LEU A 49 0.81 5.57 -1.37
CA LEU A 49 0.41 5.03 -2.67
C LEU A 49 1.05 5.92 -3.74
N VAL A 50 1.58 5.30 -4.80
CA VAL A 50 2.28 6.06 -5.84
C VAL A 50 1.41 7.16 -6.45
N GLY A 51 1.98 8.34 -6.64
CA GLY A 51 1.32 9.42 -7.38
C GLY A 51 1.73 9.47 -8.86
N ASP A 52 0.91 10.17 -9.65
CA ASP A 52 1.03 10.25 -11.11
C ASP A 52 2.39 10.77 -11.62
N HIS A 53 3.10 11.56 -10.80
CA HIS A 53 4.40 12.14 -11.16
C HIS A 53 5.45 11.07 -11.52
N HIS A 54 5.37 9.90 -10.88
CA HIS A 54 6.33 8.80 -11.09
C HIS A 54 5.96 7.82 -12.19
N LEU A 55 4.74 7.93 -12.73
CA LEU A 55 4.18 6.95 -13.63
C LEU A 55 4.25 7.41 -15.09
N ASP A 56 4.46 6.44 -15.98
CA ASP A 56 4.20 6.61 -17.40
C ASP A 56 2.77 7.13 -17.60
N PRO A 57 2.53 8.09 -18.52
CA PRO A 57 1.22 8.71 -18.68
C PRO A 57 0.05 7.74 -18.87
N ALA A 58 0.28 6.56 -19.47
CA ALA A 58 -0.73 5.54 -19.67
C ALA A 58 -1.14 4.81 -18.37
N LEU A 59 -0.26 4.78 -17.37
CA LEU A 59 -0.42 4.06 -16.10
C LEU A 59 -0.90 4.96 -14.95
N ARG A 60 -0.95 6.27 -15.19
CA ARG A 60 -1.45 7.27 -14.24
C ARG A 60 -2.90 7.00 -13.83
N ALA A 61 -3.24 7.35 -12.59
CA ALA A 61 -4.61 7.40 -12.10
C ALA A 61 -5.43 8.43 -12.89
N GLY A 62 -4.81 9.55 -13.27
CA GLY A 62 -5.48 10.67 -13.92
C GLY A 62 -6.53 11.30 -13.01
N GLU A 63 -7.35 12.20 -13.54
CA GLU A 63 -8.33 12.94 -12.74
C GLU A 63 -9.37 12.02 -12.07
N THR A 64 -9.93 11.08 -12.83
CA THR A 64 -10.96 10.16 -12.30
C THR A 64 -10.39 9.24 -11.22
N GLY A 65 -9.21 8.64 -11.44
CA GLY A 65 -8.59 7.76 -10.46
C GLY A 65 -8.13 8.52 -9.22
N SER A 66 -7.56 9.71 -9.39
CA SER A 66 -7.15 10.58 -8.28
C SER A 66 -8.33 10.97 -7.39
N ARG A 67 -9.50 11.24 -7.99
CA ARG A 67 -10.72 11.51 -7.22
C ARG A 67 -11.14 10.30 -6.38
N LEU A 68 -11.08 9.09 -6.93
CA LEU A 68 -11.42 7.87 -6.18
C LEU A 68 -10.43 7.61 -5.03
N ILE A 69 -9.13 7.84 -5.26
CA ILE A 69 -8.09 7.71 -4.24
C ILE A 69 -8.33 8.72 -3.10
N ALA A 70 -8.65 9.98 -3.43
CA ALA A 70 -8.97 11.00 -2.45
C ALA A 70 -10.27 10.70 -1.67
N GLU A 71 -11.33 10.27 -2.36
CA GLU A 71 -12.62 9.88 -1.75
C GLU A 71 -12.47 8.68 -0.80
N ALA A 72 -11.50 7.79 -1.04
CA ALA A 72 -11.18 6.71 -0.13
C ALA A 72 -10.53 7.20 1.18
N GLY A 73 -9.90 8.37 1.18
CA GLY A 73 -9.32 9.00 2.38
C GLY A 73 -7.81 9.27 2.30
N TRP A 74 -7.16 8.99 1.17
CA TRP A 74 -5.75 9.29 0.97
C TRP A 74 -5.52 10.80 0.88
N GLN A 75 -4.45 11.30 1.50
CA GLN A 75 -4.03 12.67 1.34
C GLN A 75 -3.33 12.84 -0.02
N PRO A 76 -3.65 13.91 -0.78
CA PRO A 76 -3.08 14.12 -2.10
C PRO A 76 -1.58 14.39 -2.03
N PRO A 77 -0.83 14.05 -3.11
CA PRO A 77 0.55 14.45 -3.26
C PRO A 77 0.73 15.95 -3.05
N GLN A 78 1.77 16.33 -2.34
CA GLN A 78 2.17 17.72 -2.16
C GLN A 78 3.10 18.14 -3.31
N ASP A 79 2.98 19.39 -3.76
CA ASP A 79 3.87 19.96 -4.77
C ASP A 79 5.23 20.34 -4.14
N THR A 80 5.97 19.33 -3.69
CA THR A 80 7.33 19.45 -3.14
C THR A 80 8.23 18.40 -3.79
N VAL A 81 9.55 18.59 -3.69
CA VAL A 81 10.56 17.68 -4.27
C VAL A 81 10.45 16.24 -3.74
N TYR A 82 9.81 16.03 -2.59
CA TYR A 82 9.66 14.73 -1.94
C TYR A 82 8.19 14.26 -1.84
N GLY A 83 7.21 15.12 -2.15
CA GLY A 83 5.80 14.92 -1.84
C GLY A 83 4.97 14.30 -2.95
N HIS A 84 5.55 13.43 -3.78
CA HIS A 84 4.90 12.99 -5.01
C HIS A 84 3.95 11.79 -4.86
N ASN A 85 3.87 11.19 -3.67
CA ASN A 85 2.96 10.09 -3.35
C ASN A 85 1.73 10.57 -2.59
N TRP A 86 0.66 9.80 -2.70
CA TRP A 86 -0.45 9.88 -1.77
C TRP A 86 -0.02 9.33 -0.42
N ALA A 87 -0.54 9.88 0.67
CA ALA A 87 -0.13 9.48 2.02
C ALA A 87 -1.30 9.32 2.99
N VAL A 88 -1.12 8.47 3.99
CA VAL A 88 -1.96 8.40 5.19
C VAL A 88 -1.12 7.86 6.34
N GLU A 89 -1.43 8.30 7.55
CA GLU A 89 -0.74 7.86 8.77
C GLU A 89 -1.75 7.34 9.78
N LEU A 90 -1.40 6.25 10.45
CA LEU A 90 -2.12 5.72 11.61
C LEU A 90 -1.22 5.83 12.85
N PRO A 91 -1.73 6.31 14.01
CA PRO A 91 -0.95 6.29 15.24
C PRO A 91 -0.68 4.86 15.72
N TRP A 92 0.35 4.65 16.52
CA TRP A 92 0.59 3.33 17.14
C TRP A 92 0.50 3.39 18.68
N PRO A 93 -0.27 2.50 19.33
CA PRO A 93 -1.14 1.49 18.73
C PRO A 93 -2.40 2.08 18.09
N SER A 94 -2.86 1.46 17.00
CA SER A 94 -4.16 1.76 16.38
C SER A 94 -5.17 0.63 16.65
N PRO A 95 -6.47 0.94 16.68
CA PRO A 95 -7.52 -0.07 16.78
C PRO A 95 -7.64 -0.88 15.48
N SER A 96 -8.17 -2.11 15.57
CA SER A 96 -8.22 -3.04 14.42
C SER A 96 -9.07 -2.55 13.25
N ASP A 97 -10.08 -1.72 13.50
CA ASP A 97 -10.90 -1.07 12.48
C ASP A 97 -10.11 -0.06 11.64
N ALA A 98 -9.10 0.62 12.22
CA ALA A 98 -8.22 1.52 11.48
C ALA A 98 -7.37 0.77 10.44
N TYR A 99 -6.85 -0.41 10.78
CA TYR A 99 -6.12 -1.25 9.81
C TYR A 99 -7.03 -1.80 8.71
N ARG A 100 -8.28 -2.13 9.03
CA ARG A 100 -9.28 -2.52 8.02
C ARG A 100 -9.60 -1.37 7.07
N ALA A 101 -9.79 -0.15 7.60
CA ALA A 101 -10.01 1.04 6.80
C ALA A 101 -8.82 1.32 5.87
N LEU A 102 -7.58 1.22 6.39
CA LEU A 102 -6.38 1.40 5.57
C LEU A 102 -6.24 0.34 4.48
N ALA A 103 -6.58 -0.92 4.77
CA ALA A 103 -6.57 -1.98 3.76
C ALA A 103 -7.59 -1.69 2.65
N ALA A 104 -8.82 -1.30 3.01
CA ALA A 104 -9.85 -0.91 2.04
C ALA A 104 -9.41 0.29 1.19
N MET A 105 -8.82 1.32 1.82
CA MET A 105 -8.22 2.47 1.13
C MET A 105 -7.15 2.04 0.12
N THR A 106 -6.31 1.07 0.50
CA THR A 106 -5.25 0.53 -0.36
C THR A 106 -5.86 -0.21 -1.55
N VAL A 107 -6.88 -1.06 -1.32
CA VAL A 107 -7.57 -1.78 -2.41
C VAL A 107 -8.24 -0.81 -3.36
N THR A 108 -8.96 0.21 -2.88
CA THR A 108 -9.54 1.24 -3.76
C THR A 108 -8.47 1.97 -4.56
N GLY A 109 -7.33 2.31 -3.93
CA GLY A 109 -6.22 2.96 -4.61
C GLY A 109 -5.61 2.12 -5.73
N LEU A 110 -5.30 0.85 -5.47
CA LEU A 110 -4.70 -0.07 -6.44
C LEU A 110 -5.70 -0.49 -7.53
N ARG A 111 -6.90 -0.92 -7.14
CA ARG A 111 -7.91 -1.47 -8.04
C ARG A 111 -8.63 -0.39 -8.84
N ASP A 112 -9.17 0.61 -8.15
CA ASP A 112 -10.10 1.57 -8.77
C ASP A 112 -9.35 2.82 -9.26
N GLY A 113 -8.41 3.33 -8.46
CA GLY A 113 -7.58 4.48 -8.82
C GLY A 113 -6.57 4.15 -9.92
N LEU A 114 -5.71 3.16 -9.66
CA LEU A 114 -4.64 2.75 -10.55
C LEU A 114 -5.05 1.67 -11.57
N ARG A 115 -6.28 1.17 -11.52
CA ARG A 115 -6.85 0.24 -12.51
C ARG A 115 -6.06 -1.07 -12.64
N ILE A 116 -5.50 -1.56 -11.54
CA ILE A 116 -4.85 -2.88 -11.49
C ILE A 116 -5.93 -3.97 -11.55
N ALA A 117 -5.78 -4.92 -12.48
CA ALA A 117 -6.83 -5.88 -12.82
C ALA A 117 -7.19 -6.83 -11.67
N GLY A 118 -6.21 -7.22 -10.84
CA GLY A 118 -6.43 -8.11 -9.71
C GLY A 118 -5.18 -8.33 -8.86
N PRO A 119 -5.32 -8.90 -7.66
CA PRO A 119 -4.20 -9.17 -6.75
C PRO A 119 -3.14 -10.09 -7.35
N GLN A 120 -3.51 -10.97 -8.30
CA GLN A 120 -2.57 -11.84 -9.01
C GLN A 120 -1.54 -11.08 -9.85
N ALA A 121 -1.76 -9.79 -10.13
CA ALA A 121 -0.78 -8.92 -10.77
C ALA A 121 0.20 -8.30 -9.77
N LEU A 122 0.02 -8.53 -8.46
CA LEU A 122 0.82 -7.95 -7.39
C LEU A 122 1.84 -8.96 -6.84
N VAL A 123 2.97 -8.43 -6.40
CA VAL A 123 3.97 -9.09 -5.58
C VAL A 123 4.26 -8.23 -4.36
N TYR A 124 4.95 -8.79 -3.36
CA TYR A 124 5.37 -8.02 -2.20
C TYR A 124 6.85 -8.20 -1.86
N GLU A 125 7.46 -7.12 -1.37
CA GLU A 125 8.71 -7.18 -0.61
C GLU A 125 8.41 -6.78 0.83
N ALA A 126 8.99 -7.49 1.79
CA ALA A 126 8.88 -7.10 3.19
C ALA A 126 10.13 -7.45 3.99
N TRP A 127 10.55 -6.56 4.87
CA TRP A 127 11.72 -6.74 5.72
C TRP A 127 11.62 -5.97 7.03
N ASP A 128 12.37 -6.43 8.04
CA ASP A 128 12.59 -5.71 9.29
C ASP A 128 13.88 -4.89 9.19
N GLY A 129 13.72 -3.57 9.02
CA GLY A 129 14.83 -2.62 8.91
C GLY A 129 15.68 -2.50 10.18
N ARG A 130 15.13 -2.84 11.36
CA ARG A 130 15.87 -2.81 12.63
C ARG A 130 16.67 -4.09 12.86
N ARG A 131 16.31 -5.17 12.19
CA ARG A 131 16.99 -6.48 12.28
C ARG A 131 17.83 -6.78 11.05
N GLY A 132 18.54 -5.77 10.55
CA GLY A 132 19.48 -5.92 9.43
C GLY A 132 18.80 -6.27 8.11
N ASN A 133 17.61 -5.71 7.87
CA ASN A 133 16.78 -5.98 6.68
C ASN A 133 16.44 -7.46 6.52
N ARG A 134 16.19 -8.16 7.63
CA ARG A 134 15.77 -9.57 7.57
C ARG A 134 14.42 -9.67 6.86
N PRO A 135 14.25 -10.55 5.86
CA PRO A 135 12.98 -10.73 5.17
C PRO A 135 11.85 -11.12 6.13
N LEU A 136 10.66 -10.58 5.88
CA LEU A 136 9.42 -10.92 6.57
C LEU A 136 8.56 -11.79 5.64
N VAL A 137 8.01 -12.87 6.19
CA VAL A 137 7.06 -13.73 5.47
C VAL A 137 5.66 -13.30 5.89
N LEU A 138 4.86 -12.85 4.92
CA LEU A 138 3.52 -12.32 5.16
C LEU A 138 2.47 -13.21 4.47
N PRO A 139 2.22 -14.43 4.98
CA PRO A 139 1.46 -15.46 4.26
C PRO A 139 -0.01 -15.11 4.05
N LEU A 140 -0.56 -14.20 4.87
CA LEU A 140 -1.97 -13.82 4.77
C LEU A 140 -2.24 -12.84 3.62
N LEU A 141 -1.21 -12.24 3.02
CA LEU A 141 -1.42 -11.37 1.86
C LEU A 141 -1.97 -12.13 0.64
N GLY A 142 -1.75 -13.45 0.56
CA GLY A 142 -2.09 -14.22 -0.64
C GLY A 142 -1.29 -13.83 -1.88
N LEU A 143 -0.20 -13.07 -1.70
CA LEU A 143 0.69 -12.61 -2.76
C LEU A 143 1.99 -13.42 -2.76
N MET A 144 2.66 -13.47 -3.91
CA MET A 144 4.00 -14.01 -4.01
C MET A 144 5.02 -12.98 -3.51
N PRO A 145 6.05 -13.39 -2.74
CA PRO A 145 7.18 -12.52 -2.48
C PRO A 145 7.91 -12.22 -3.80
N GLU A 146 8.43 -11.01 -3.92
CA GLU A 146 9.36 -10.64 -5.00
C GLU A 146 10.75 -11.25 -4.70
N ASP A 147 11.39 -11.81 -5.72
CA ASP A 147 12.68 -12.51 -5.63
C ASP A 147 13.89 -11.56 -5.53
#